data_AF-A0A1Q7F8E0-F1
#
_entry.id   AF-A0A1Q7F8E0-F1
#
_cell.length_a   1.000
_cell.length_b   1.000
_cell.length_c   1.000
_cell.angle_alpha   90.00
_cell.angle_beta   90.00
_cell.angle_gamma   90.00
#
_symmetry.space_group_name_H-M   'P 1'
#
loop_
_entity.id
_entity.type
_entity.pdbx_description
1 polymer ?
#
loop_
_entity_poly.entity_id
_entity_poly.type
_entity_poly.pdbx_seq_one_letter_code
_entity_poly.pdbx_strand_id
1 'polypeptide(L)'
;MTLKVRTFAILREIVGKGQMTLELPRQNEGTTVADLRRRILELYPEIPARKIPFGIAVNAKIVDDKSIINDFDEIALLPPISGG
;
A
#
# COMPACT_ATOMS: atom_id res chain seq x y z
N MET A 1 -2.55 -12.30 -8.07
CA MET A 1 -1.14 -11.99 -7.76
C MET A 1 -1.04 -11.72 -6.28
N THR A 2 0.09 -12.09 -5.68
CA THR A 2 0.34 -11.94 -4.25
C THR A 2 1.38 -10.86 -4.05
N LEU A 3 1.02 -9.80 -3.32
CA LEU A 3 1.89 -8.65 -3.07
C LEU A 3 2.30 -8.61 -1.60
N LYS A 4 3.56 -8.29 -1.35
CA LYS A 4 4.08 -8.03 0.00
C LYS A 4 4.13 -6.54 0.22
N VAL A 5 3.35 -6.06 1.18
CA VAL A 5 3.27 -4.65 1.53
C VAL A 5 3.84 -4.45 2.92
N ARG A 6 4.88 -3.64 3.04
CA ARG A 6 5.47 -3.22 4.31
C ARG A 6 4.74 -2.01 4.85
N THR A 7 4.55 -1.97 6.16
CA THR A 7 3.82 -0.91 6.85
C THR A 7 4.69 -0.30 7.94
N PHE A 8 4.56 1.01 8.12
CA PHE A 8 5.42 1.79 9.01
C PHE A 8 4.59 2.72 9.91
N ALA A 9 5.16 3.09 11.05
CA ALA A 9 4.58 3.98 12.06
C ALA A 9 3.08 3.72 12.31
N ILE A 10 2.23 4.74 12.21
CA ILE A 10 0.80 4.65 12.48
C ILE A 10 0.08 3.60 11.61
N LEU A 11 0.55 3.35 10.38
CA LEU A 11 -0.05 2.33 9.51
C LEU A 11 0.27 0.92 10.01
N ARG A 12 1.45 0.72 10.61
CA ARG A 12 1.80 -0.56 11.26
C ARG A 12 0.96 -0.81 12.50
N GLU A 13 0.60 0.22 13.25
CA GLU A 13 -0.29 0.10 14.41
C GLU A 13 -1.70 -0.31 14.00
N ILE A 14 -2.24 0.30 12.93
CA ILE A 14 -3.57 -0.03 12.39
C ILE A 14 -3.60 -1.43 11.80
N VAL A 15 -2.58 -1.79 11.03
CA VAL A 15 -2.48 -3.11 10.40
C VAL A 15 -2.11 -4.20 11.43
N GLY A 16 -1.53 -3.81 12.57
CA GLY A 16 -1.05 -4.70 13.63
C GLY A 16 0.19 -5.52 13.27
N LYS A 17 0.68 -5.42 12.03
CA LYS A 17 1.83 -6.17 11.51
C LYS A 17 2.67 -5.24 10.65
N GLY A 18 4.00 -5.38 10.71
CA GLY A 18 4.94 -4.58 9.90
C GLY A 18 5.04 -5.01 8.42
N GLN A 19 4.43 -6.15 8.07
CA GLN A 19 4.27 -6.61 6.71
C GLN A 19 2.93 -7.32 6.60
N MET A 20 2.24 -7.07 5.50
CA MET A 20 0.99 -7.72 5.13
C MET A 20 1.11 -8.31 3.73
N THR A 21 0.39 -9.40 3.50
CA THR A 21 0.33 -10.06 2.21
C THR A 21 -1.07 -9.86 1.64
N LEU A 22 -1.14 -9.33 0.42
CA LEU A 22 -2.39 -9.03 -0.26
C LEU A 22 -2.53 -9.85 -1.52
N GLU A 23 -3.71 -10.42 -1.71
CA GLU A 23 -4.09 -11.11 -2.92
C GLU A 23 -4.99 -10.21 -3.74
N LEU A 24 -4.54 -9.90 -4.96
CA LEU A 24 -5.27 -9.11 -5.94
C LEU A 24 -5.53 -9.94 -7.20
N PRO A 25 -6.70 -9.82 -7.84
CA PRO A 25 -6.95 -10.46 -9.11
C PRO A 25 -5.96 -9.93 -10.17
N ARG A 26 -5.40 -10.83 -10.99
CA ARG A 26 -4.59 -10.40 -12.14
C ARG A 26 -5.55 -9.80 -13.17
N GLN A 27 -5.29 -8.56 -13.57
CA GLN A 27 -6.05 -7.87 -14.62
C GLN A 27 -5.26 -7.94 -15.93
N ASN A 28 -5.96 -7.96 -17.08
CA ASN A 28 -5.32 -7.99 -18.39
C ASN A 28 -4.47 -6.74 -18.68
N GLU A 29 -4.87 -5.59 -18.13
CA GLU A 29 -4.18 -4.30 -18.29
C GLU A 29 -3.07 -4.06 -17.24
N GLY A 30 -2.82 -5.04 -16.36
CA GLY A 30 -1.90 -4.92 -15.23
C GLY A 30 -2.58 -4.40 -13.97
N THR A 31 -2.00 -4.71 -12.80
CA THR A 31 -2.49 -4.19 -11.51
C THR A 31 -1.84 -2.85 -11.24
N THR A 32 -2.64 -1.84 -10.88
CA THR A 32 -2.12 -0.51 -10.57
C THR A 32 -1.94 -0.29 -9.07
N VAL A 33 -1.16 0.72 -8.70
CA VAL A 33 -1.08 1.24 -7.33
C VAL A 33 -2.47 1.67 -6.82
N ALA A 34 -3.34 2.22 -7.68
CA ALA A 34 -4.71 2.57 -7.32
C ALA A 34 -5.52 1.35 -6.86
N ASP A 35 -5.41 0.22 -7.58
CA ASP A 35 -6.09 -1.03 -7.22
C ASP A 35 -5.61 -1.55 -5.86
N LEU A 36 -4.30 -1.54 -5.64
CA LEU A 36 -3.70 -1.91 -4.36
C LEU A 36 -4.20 -1.00 -3.23
N ARG A 37 -4.19 0.32 -3.46
CA ARG A 37 -4.66 1.30 -2.50
C ARG A 37 -6.10 1.06 -2.12
N ARG A 38 -6.98 0.88 -3.10
CA ARG A 38 -8.39 0.55 -2.88
C ARG A 38 -8.51 -0.71 -2.02
N ARG A 39 -7.77 -1.76 -2.37
CA ARG A 39 -7.79 -3.03 -1.62
C ARG A 39 -7.35 -2.87 -0.16
N ILE A 40 -6.34 -2.06 0.10
CA ILE A 40 -5.89 -1.74 1.47
C ILE A 40 -7.00 -1.00 2.23
N LEU A 41 -7.61 0.01 1.63
CA LEU A 41 -8.67 0.80 2.27
C LEU A 41 -9.92 -0.04 2.57
N GLU A 42 -10.23 -1.02 1.72
CA GLU A 42 -11.31 -1.99 1.96
C GLU A 42 -11.01 -2.93 3.14
N LEU A 43 -9.76 -3.37 3.28
CA LEU A 43 -9.34 -4.27 4.36
C LEU A 43 -9.13 -3.54 5.69
N TYR A 44 -8.71 -2.28 5.64
CA TYR A 44 -8.42 -1.44 6.79
C TYR A 44 -9.21 -0.13 6.71
N PRO A 45 -10.54 -0.18 6.90
CA PRO A 45 -11.40 1.01 6.85
C PRO A 45 -11.08 2.02 7.96
N GLU A 46 -10.29 1.63 8.97
CA GLU A 46 -9.78 2.55 9.99
C GLU A 46 -8.85 3.62 9.41
N ILE A 47 -8.08 3.32 8.36
CA ILE A 47 -7.16 4.28 7.72
C ILE A 47 -7.93 5.51 7.18
N PRO A 48 -8.96 5.35 6.33
CA PRO A 48 -9.77 6.48 5.87
C PRO A 48 -10.63 7.07 6.99
N ALA A 49 -11.12 6.26 7.95
CA ALA A 49 -11.89 6.77 9.08
C ALA A 49 -11.08 7.74 9.95
N ARG A 50 -9.79 7.48 10.16
CA ARG A 50 -8.86 8.35 10.88
C ARG A 50 -8.22 9.44 10.00
N LYS A 51 -8.60 9.54 8.73
CA LYS A 51 -8.07 10.48 7.73
C LYS A 51 -6.53 10.48 7.67
N ILE A 52 -5.92 9.30 7.79
CA ILE A 52 -4.46 9.18 7.80
C ILE A 52 -3.97 9.26 6.36
N PRO A 53 -3.20 10.30 5.97
CA PRO A 53 -2.59 10.33 4.66
C PRO A 53 -1.47 9.28 4.61
N PHE A 54 -1.25 8.70 3.44
CA PHE A 54 -0.12 7.83 3.18
C PHE A 54 0.21 7.85 1.69
N GLY A 55 1.49 7.72 1.37
CA GLY A 55 1.99 7.41 0.04
C GLY A 55 2.26 5.91 -0.10
N ILE A 56 2.39 5.48 -1.35
CA ILE A 56 2.81 4.12 -1.68
C ILE A 56 4.16 4.24 -2.39
N ALA A 57 5.14 3.48 -1.90
CA ALA A 57 6.43 3.32 -2.56
C ALA A 57 6.55 1.91 -3.12
N VAL A 58 7.07 1.82 -4.34
CA VAL A 58 7.36 0.59 -5.07
C VAL A 58 8.85 0.58 -5.38
N ASN A 59 9.56 -0.46 -4.94
CA ASN A 59 11.02 -0.58 -5.05
C ASN A 59 11.76 0.66 -4.52
N ALA A 60 11.38 1.10 -3.31
CA ALA A 60 11.92 2.28 -2.62
C ALA A 60 11.70 3.63 -3.35
N LYS A 61 10.80 3.69 -4.33
CA LYS A 61 10.41 4.94 -5.00
C LYS A 61 8.93 5.24 -4.79
N ILE A 62 8.61 6.46 -4.37
CA ILE A 62 7.22 6.91 -4.31
C ILE A 62 6.68 6.98 -5.73
N VAL A 63 5.51 6.36 -5.95
CA VAL A 63 4.87 6.26 -7.25
C VAL A 63 3.43 6.73 -7.17
N ASP A 64 2.92 7.21 -8.29
CA ASP A 64 1.52 7.61 -8.43
C ASP A 64 0.60 6.40 -8.56
N ASP A 65 -0.69 6.64 -8.31
CA ASP A 65 -1.77 5.63 -8.38
C ASP A 65 -1.86 4.94 -9.77
N LYS A 66 -1.33 5.55 -10.84
CA LYS A 66 -1.31 4.99 -12.21
C LYS A 66 -0.17 4.00 -12.47
N SER A 67 0.79 3.88 -11.56
CA SER A 67 1.95 3.00 -11.77
C SER A 67 1.53 1.53 -11.71
N ILE A 68 2.10 0.70 -12.58
CA ILE A 68 1.83 -0.74 -12.63
C ILE A 68 2.75 -1.47 -11.66
N ILE A 69 2.19 -2.42 -10.92
CA ILE A 69 2.88 -3.24 -9.92
C ILE A 69 2.77 -4.73 -10.26
N ASN A 70 3.78 -5.48 -9.84
CA ASN A 70 3.96 -6.90 -10.09
C ASN A 70 4.17 -7.68 -8.79
N ASP A 71 4.06 -9.00 -8.85
CA ASP A 71 4.23 -9.87 -7.67
C ASP A 71 5.65 -9.87 -7.06
N PHE A 72 6.65 -9.40 -7.81
CA PHE A 72 8.04 -9.26 -7.35
C PHE A 72 8.37 -7.90 -6.76
N ASP A 73 7.47 -6.93 -6.85
CA ASP A 73 7.74 -5.57 -6.41
C ASP A 73 7.74 -5.45 -4.87
N GLU A 74 8.72 -4.72 -4.33
CA GLU A 74 8.74 -4.37 -2.91
C GLU A 74 7.87 -3.15 -2.66
N ILE A 75 6.75 -3.35 -1.98
CA ILE A 75 5.78 -2.28 -1.73
C ILE A 75 5.82 -1.83 -0.28
N ALA A 76 5.78 -0.52 -0.06
CA ALA A 76 5.79 0.09 1.26
C ALA A 76 4.69 1.17 1.37
N LEU A 77 3.94 1.15 2.47
CA LEU A 77 3.04 2.24 2.84
C LEU A 77 3.81 3.24 3.69
N LEU A 78 3.96 4.44 3.14
CA LEU A 78 4.71 5.52 3.77
C LEU A 78 3.71 6.52 4.36
N PRO A 79 3.56 6.60 5.69
CA PRO A 79 2.84 7.72 6.29
C PRO A 79 3.54 9.04 5.95
N PRO A 80 2.88 10.21 6.11
CA PRO A 80 3.54 11.49 5.96
C PRO A 80 4.80 11.51 6.82
N ILE A 81 5.94 11.70 6.16
CA ILE A 81 7.19 11.97 6.83
C ILE A 81 7.05 13.34 7.49
N SER A 82 6.85 13.37 8.81
CA SER A 82 7.15 14.54 9.64
C SER A 82 8.67 14.71 9.65
N GLY A 83 9.23 15.18 8.55
CA GLY A 83 10.59 15.71 8.54
C GLY A 83 10.60 16.95 9.42
N GLY A 84 11.43 16.94 10.47
CA GLY A 84 11.74 18.11 11.27
C GLY A 84 12.62 19.11 10.54
#